data_AF-A0A925ZBT9-F1
#
_entry.id   AF-A0A925ZBT9-F1
#
_cell.length_a   1.000
_cell.length_b   1.000
_cell.length_c   1.000
_cell.angle_alpha   90.00
_cell.angle_beta   90.00
_cell.angle_gamma   90.00
#
_symmetry.space_group_name_H-M   'P 1'
#
loop_
_entity.id
_entity.type
_entity.pdbx_description
1 polymer ?
#
loop_
_entity_poly.entity_id
_entity_poly.type
_entity_poly.pdbx_seq_one_letter_code
_entity_poly.pdbx_strand_id
1 'polypeptide(L)'
;MSLLIGKANLGLQDLNLLKLGLFLTCLADLCLILFNCLPHGIALFCLVQITYSLRYKGTHTILMLKGFALAFTCIFSIYLIICFTLINLDILFVFGLFYAICLITSVISALKSKYQKPNKYMVTFGMMLFLLCDINVALRNVTSLISLPDSFTTITYQLSSSLIFVFYLPSQLLLALSGTDWGQSPIKSQF
;
A
#
# COMPACT_ATOMS: atom_id res chain seq x y z
N MET A 1 -3.64 -15.37 -12.89
CA MET A 1 -2.49 -15.16 -13.81
C MET A 1 -1.26 -14.71 -13.03
N SER A 2 -0.45 -15.63 -12.48
CA SER A 2 0.80 -15.31 -11.74
C SER A 2 1.87 -16.43 -11.90
N LEU A 3 1.56 -17.45 -12.71
CA LEU A 3 2.28 -18.71 -12.78
C LEU A 3 3.24 -18.82 -13.99
N LEU A 4 3.31 -17.78 -14.84
CA LEU A 4 4.10 -17.77 -16.07
C LEU A 4 5.01 -16.53 -16.14
N ILE A 5 5.98 -16.42 -15.23
CA ILE A 5 7.03 -15.38 -15.33
C ILE A 5 8.39 -16.08 -15.35
N GLY A 6 8.99 -16.07 -16.54
CA GLY A 6 10.28 -16.67 -16.87
C GLY A 6 11.46 -15.96 -16.23
N LYS A 7 12.55 -16.71 -16.06
CA LYS A 7 13.81 -16.32 -15.45
C LYS A 7 14.55 -15.21 -16.23
N ALA A 8 15.15 -14.30 -15.44
CA ALA A 8 16.25 -13.38 -15.75
C ALA A 8 15.88 -12.08 -16.49
N ASN A 9 15.41 -11.03 -15.79
CA ASN A 9 16.26 -10.08 -15.03
C ASN A 9 15.69 -9.58 -13.68
N LEU A 10 14.57 -10.15 -13.23
CA LEU A 10 14.02 -9.92 -11.88
C LEU A 10 14.41 -11.09 -10.97
N GLY A 11 14.95 -10.78 -9.78
CA GLY A 11 15.33 -11.82 -8.81
C GLY A 11 14.11 -12.61 -8.32
N LEU A 12 14.27 -13.92 -8.10
CA LEU A 12 13.22 -14.78 -7.52
C LEU A 12 12.62 -14.20 -6.22
N GLN A 13 13.46 -13.52 -5.43
CA GLN A 13 13.04 -12.82 -4.21
C GLN A 13 12.07 -11.66 -4.50
N ASP A 14 12.30 -10.88 -5.57
CA ASP A 14 11.41 -9.79 -5.97
C ASP A 14 10.00 -10.30 -6.31
N LEU A 15 9.96 -11.36 -7.11
CA LEU A 15 8.70 -11.99 -7.53
C LEU A 15 7.95 -12.58 -6.34
N ASN A 16 8.65 -13.21 -5.41
CA ASN A 16 8.03 -13.75 -4.20
C ASN A 16 7.47 -12.65 -3.31
N LEU A 17 8.19 -11.54 -3.13
CA LEU A 17 7.71 -10.38 -2.38
C LEU A 17 6.51 -9.71 -3.08
N LEU A 18 6.50 -9.60 -4.40
CA LEU A 18 5.35 -9.10 -5.16
C LEU A 18 4.12 -9.99 -4.94
N LYS A 19 4.27 -11.31 -5.11
CA LYS A 19 3.16 -12.26 -4.90
C LYS A 19 2.62 -12.20 -3.47
N LEU A 20 3.52 -12.11 -2.49
CA LEU A 20 3.15 -11.95 -1.09
C LEU A 20 2.41 -10.63 -0.86
N GLY A 21 2.89 -9.51 -1.42
CA GLY A 21 2.24 -8.21 -1.31
C GLY A 21 0.81 -8.23 -1.87
N LEU A 22 0.63 -8.76 -3.08
CA LEU A 22 -0.69 -8.88 -3.71
C LEU A 22 -1.63 -9.81 -2.94
N PHE A 23 -1.11 -10.93 -2.43
CA PHE A 23 -1.89 -11.86 -1.61
C PHE A 23 -2.37 -11.20 -0.31
N LEU A 24 -1.47 -10.51 0.39
CA LEU A 24 -1.80 -9.77 1.61
C LEU A 24 -2.80 -8.64 1.33
N THR A 25 -2.67 -7.94 0.19
CA THR A 25 -3.66 -6.93 -0.24
C THR A 25 -5.04 -7.55 -0.42
N CYS A 26 -5.13 -8.69 -1.10
CA CYS A 26 -6.40 -9.39 -1.28
C CYS A 26 -7.02 -9.82 0.05
N LEU A 27 -6.21 -10.29 1.00
CA LEU A 27 -6.68 -10.60 2.36
C LEU A 27 -7.14 -9.35 3.11
N ALA A 28 -6.41 -8.24 2.99
CA ALA A 28 -6.77 -6.96 3.62
C ALA A 28 -8.11 -6.45 3.09
N ASP A 29 -8.29 -6.47 1.76
CA ASP A 29 -9.55 -6.09 1.11
C ASP A 29 -10.71 -6.97 1.58
N LEU A 30 -10.48 -8.27 1.68
CA LEU A 30 -11.49 -9.23 2.14
C LEU A 30 -11.91 -8.90 3.59
N CYS A 31 -10.94 -8.60 4.46
CA CYS A 31 -11.22 -8.17 5.84
C CYS A 31 -12.01 -6.84 5.89
N LEU A 32 -11.65 -5.85 5.07
CA LEU A 32 -12.31 -4.53 5.10
C LEU A 32 -13.69 -4.55 4.45
N ILE A 33 -13.82 -5.15 3.27
CA ILE A 33 -15.03 -5.05 2.43
C ILE A 33 -16.05 -6.11 2.82
N LEU A 34 -15.63 -7.37 3.01
CA LEU A 34 -16.55 -8.49 3.24
C LEU A 34 -16.81 -8.74 4.72
N PHE A 35 -15.77 -8.69 5.56
CA PHE A 35 -15.91 -8.96 6.99
C PHE A 35 -16.07 -7.71 7.86
N ASN A 36 -15.95 -6.51 7.28
CA ASN A 36 -16.01 -5.22 8.01
C ASN A 36 -15.08 -5.18 9.25
N CYS A 37 -13.98 -5.93 9.21
CA CYS A 37 -13.01 -6.08 10.29
C CYS A 37 -11.90 -5.04 10.16
N LEU A 38 -12.25 -3.76 10.37
CA LEU A 38 -11.40 -2.59 10.14
C LEU A 38 -9.97 -2.69 10.71
N PRO A 39 -9.76 -3.00 12.02
CA PRO A 39 -8.41 -3.06 12.59
C PRO A 39 -7.52 -4.12 11.92
N HIS A 40 -8.09 -5.28 11.60
CA HIS A 40 -7.37 -6.39 10.97
C HIS A 40 -7.00 -6.06 9.52
N GLY A 41 -7.91 -5.45 8.77
CA GLY A 41 -7.65 -5.02 7.40
C GLY A 41 -6.54 -3.96 7.33
N ILE A 42 -6.56 -2.94 8.19
CA ILE A 42 -5.49 -1.93 8.25
C ILE A 42 -4.17 -2.54 8.70
N ALA A 43 -4.18 -3.45 9.69
CA ALA A 43 -2.97 -4.16 10.11
C ALA A 43 -2.35 -5.00 8.97
N LEU A 44 -3.18 -5.70 8.19
CA LEU A 44 -2.73 -6.41 6.98
C LEU A 44 -2.16 -5.43 5.95
N PHE A 45 -2.78 -4.27 5.76
CA PHE A 45 -2.25 -3.23 4.87
C PHE A 45 -0.89 -2.69 5.34
N CYS A 46 -0.61 -2.60 6.65
CA CYS A 46 0.74 -2.31 7.12
C CYS A 46 1.75 -3.36 6.62
N LEU A 47 1.40 -4.65 6.69
CA LEU A 47 2.25 -5.73 6.19
C LEU A 47 2.44 -5.66 4.66
N VAL A 48 1.40 -5.30 3.91
CA VAL A 48 1.48 -5.03 2.46
C VAL A 48 2.53 -3.95 2.19
N GLN A 49 2.45 -2.81 2.86
CA GLN A 49 3.35 -1.68 2.61
C GLN A 49 4.80 -1.96 3.05
N ILE A 50 4.99 -2.73 4.12
CA ILE A 50 6.31 -3.22 4.51
C ILE A 50 6.87 -4.15 3.42
N THR A 51 6.04 -5.09 2.92
CA THR A 51 6.43 -6.02 1.85
C THR A 51 6.86 -5.28 0.58
N TYR A 52 6.09 -4.27 0.15
CA TYR A 52 6.47 -3.42 -0.98
C TYR A 52 7.74 -2.61 -0.71
N SER A 53 7.91 -2.06 0.50
CA SER A 53 9.14 -1.35 0.84
C SER A 53 10.37 -2.26 0.76
N LEU A 54 10.26 -3.48 1.29
CA LEU A 54 11.33 -4.50 1.22
C LEU A 54 11.69 -4.84 -0.22
N ARG A 55 10.67 -5.01 -1.07
CA ARG A 55 10.83 -5.28 -2.49
C ARG A 55 11.71 -4.23 -3.19
N TYR A 56 11.50 -2.95 -2.89
CA TYR A 56 12.15 -1.85 -3.61
C TYR A 56 13.54 -1.45 -3.09
N LYS A 57 13.84 -1.71 -1.82
CA LYS A 57 15.03 -1.14 -1.13
C LYS A 57 16.24 -2.07 -1.06
N GLY A 58 16.10 -3.34 -1.45
CA GLY A 58 17.21 -4.28 -1.64
C GLY A 58 18.14 -4.46 -0.43
N THR A 59 19.24 -3.72 -0.37
CA THR A 59 20.37 -3.94 0.56
C THR A 59 20.20 -3.36 1.96
N HIS A 60 19.33 -2.36 2.16
CA HIS A 60 19.14 -1.69 3.45
C HIS A 60 17.85 -2.13 4.18
N THR A 61 17.45 -3.38 4.00
CA THR A 61 16.20 -3.96 4.55
C THR A 61 16.17 -3.98 6.07
N ILE A 62 17.28 -4.36 6.73
CA ILE A 62 17.34 -4.42 8.20
C ILE A 62 17.14 -3.04 8.84
N LEU A 63 17.79 -2.00 8.31
CA LEU A 63 17.65 -0.64 8.83
C LEU A 63 16.22 -0.12 8.66
N MET A 64 15.58 -0.43 7.53
CA MET A 64 14.18 -0.07 7.29
C MET A 64 13.24 -0.79 8.25
N LEU A 65 13.41 -2.10 8.47
CA LEU A 65 12.60 -2.88 9.41
C LEU A 65 12.77 -2.36 10.85
N LYS A 66 14.00 -2.02 11.26
CA LYS A 66 14.26 -1.35 12.55
C LYS A 66 13.53 -0.01 12.64
N GLY A 67 13.52 0.77 11.56
CA GLY A 67 12.78 2.03 11.49
C GLY A 67 11.27 1.84 11.66
N PHE A 68 10.68 0.84 11.01
CA PHE A 68 9.26 0.52 11.19
C PHE A 68 8.97 -0.01 12.60
N ALA A 69 9.81 -0.88 13.15
CA ALA A 69 9.66 -1.36 14.51
C ALA A 69 9.71 -0.21 15.52
N LEU A 70 10.68 0.70 15.38
CA LEU A 70 10.81 1.90 16.23
C LEU A 70 9.60 2.83 16.08
N ALA A 71 9.12 3.06 14.86
CA ALA A 71 7.94 3.88 14.62
C ALA A 71 6.70 3.28 15.30
N PHE A 72 6.49 1.97 15.14
CA PHE A 72 5.38 1.26 15.77
C PHE A 72 5.47 1.32 17.31
N THR A 73 6.63 1.03 17.89
CA THR A 73 6.80 1.09 19.35
C THR A 73 6.62 2.49 19.90
N CYS A 74 7.11 3.53 19.23
CA CYS A 74 6.86 4.92 19.62
C CYS A 74 5.37 5.26 19.60
N ILE A 75 4.67 4.98 18.49
CA ILE A 75 3.23 5.28 18.36
C ILE A 75 2.43 4.53 19.42
N PHE A 76 2.71 3.23 19.60
CA PHE A 76 2.02 2.41 20.58
C PHE A 76 2.28 2.87 22.02
N SER A 77 3.52 3.28 22.34
CA SER A 77 3.84 3.81 23.67
C SER A 77 3.12 5.12 23.94
N ILE A 78 3.06 6.03 22.97
CA ILE A 78 2.29 7.28 23.08
C ILE A 78 0.81 6.99 23.28
N TYR A 79 0.25 6.04 22.53
CA TYR A 79 -1.13 5.59 22.69
C TYR A 79 -1.42 5.08 24.11
N LEU A 80 -0.56 4.22 24.67
CA LEU A 80 -0.73 3.72 26.04
C LEU A 80 -0.69 4.84 27.08
N ILE A 81 0.20 5.82 26.91
CA ILE A 81 0.29 6.99 27.79
C ILE A 81 -1.02 7.80 27.73
N ILE A 82 -1.54 8.08 26.53
CA ILE A 82 -2.78 8.85 26.36
C ILE A 82 -3.98 8.10 26.95
N CYS A 83 -4.11 6.80 26.67
CA CYS A 83 -5.21 5.98 27.20
C CYS A 83 -5.17 5.86 28.73
N PHE A 84 -3.97 5.85 29.33
CA PHE A 84 -3.83 5.81 30.78
C PHE A 84 -4.14 7.15 31.46
N THR A 85 -3.92 8.28 30.78
CA THR A 85 -3.92 9.62 31.41
C THR A 85 -5.09 10.52 31.03
N LEU A 86 -5.69 10.35 29.85
CA LEU A 86 -6.60 11.35 29.27
C LEU A 86 -7.95 10.76 28.85
N ILE A 87 -7.95 9.94 27.78
CA ILE A 87 -9.16 9.50 27.08
C ILE A 87 -8.93 8.09 26.52
N ASN A 88 -9.95 7.25 26.57
CA ASN A 88 -9.92 5.94 25.91
C ASN A 88 -10.01 6.13 24.38
N LEU A 89 -8.87 6.06 23.69
CA LEU A 89 -8.78 6.15 22.23
C LEU A 89 -8.94 4.76 21.60
N ASP A 90 -9.53 4.72 20.41
CA ASP A 90 -9.61 3.49 19.63
C ASP A 90 -8.22 3.08 19.10
N ILE A 91 -7.88 1.80 19.21
CA ILE A 91 -6.65 1.21 18.65
C ILE A 91 -6.52 1.45 17.14
N LEU A 92 -7.63 1.71 16.45
CA LEU A 92 -7.66 2.06 15.04
C LEU A 92 -6.76 3.27 14.71
N PHE A 93 -6.60 4.22 15.63
CA PHE A 93 -5.69 5.36 15.45
C PHE A 93 -4.22 4.91 15.36
N VAL A 94 -3.81 3.93 16.18
CA VAL A 94 -2.45 3.37 16.15
C VAL A 94 -2.19 2.74 14.79
N PHE A 95 -3.10 1.87 14.34
CA PHE A 95 -2.93 1.19 13.06
C PHE A 95 -3.00 2.16 11.89
N GLY A 96 -3.90 3.15 11.90
CA GLY A 96 -4.00 4.15 10.84
C GLY A 96 -2.76 5.04 10.72
N LEU A 97 -2.22 5.52 11.85
CA LEU A 97 -0.99 6.34 11.84
C LEU A 97 0.22 5.52 11.39
N PHE A 98 0.37 4.31 11.92
CA PHE A 98 1.46 3.44 11.52
C PHE A 98 1.36 3.07 10.04
N TYR A 99 0.16 2.76 9.57
CA TYR A 99 -0.13 2.51 8.16
C TYR A 99 0.31 3.67 7.26
N ALA A 100 -0.05 4.91 7.61
CA ALA A 100 0.32 6.10 6.85
C ALA A 100 1.85 6.23 6.70
N ILE A 101 2.61 5.98 7.78
CA ILE A 101 4.09 5.98 7.74
C ILE A 101 4.61 4.89 6.80
N CYS A 102 4.06 3.67 6.89
CA CYS A 102 4.44 2.56 6.01
C CYS A 102 4.15 2.89 4.54
N LEU A 103 2.97 3.44 4.24
CA LEU A 103 2.55 3.82 2.89
C LEU A 103 3.44 4.93 2.30
N ILE A 104 3.72 5.99 3.06
CA ILE A 104 4.62 7.06 2.59
C ILE A 104 6.02 6.49 2.33
N THR A 105 6.50 5.61 3.20
CA THR A 105 7.82 4.98 3.05
C THR A 105 7.88 4.08 1.82
N SER A 106 6.83 3.32 1.52
CA SER A 106 6.75 2.46 0.35
C SER A 106 6.68 3.26 -0.96
N VAL A 107 5.93 4.37 -0.97
CA VAL A 107 5.87 5.32 -2.10
C VAL A 107 7.24 5.96 -2.36
N ILE A 108 7.92 6.45 -1.32
CA ILE A 108 9.28 7.02 -1.46
C ILE A 108 10.25 5.95 -1.97
N SER A 109 10.14 4.72 -1.49
CA SER A 109 10.98 3.59 -1.93
C SER A 109 10.71 3.22 -3.38
N ALA A 110 9.45 3.26 -3.83
CA ALA A 110 9.05 3.06 -5.22
C ALA A 110 9.65 4.12 -6.14
N LEU A 111 9.58 5.40 -5.77
CA LEU A 111 10.17 6.51 -6.52
C LEU A 111 11.70 6.38 -6.68
N LYS A 112 12.36 5.92 -5.61
CA LYS A 112 13.83 5.71 -5.56
C LYS A 112 14.26 4.34 -6.12
N SER A 113 13.33 3.50 -6.58
CA SER A 113 13.65 2.16 -7.07
C SER A 113 14.60 2.21 -8.28
N LYS A 114 15.51 1.24 -8.33
CA LYS A 114 16.51 1.08 -9.40
C LYS A 114 16.05 0.13 -10.50
N TYR A 115 14.74 -0.16 -10.61
CA TYR A 115 14.23 -0.99 -11.68
C TYR A 115 14.52 -0.39 -13.05
N GLN A 116 14.71 -1.25 -14.04
CA GLN A 116 14.76 -0.85 -15.43
C GLN A 116 13.35 -0.45 -15.92
N LYS A 117 13.30 0.36 -16.98
CA LYS A 117 12.05 0.66 -17.66
C LYS A 117 11.58 -0.59 -18.41
N PRO A 118 10.28 -0.94 -18.44
CA PRO A 118 9.13 -0.15 -17.97
C PRO A 118 8.76 -0.37 -16.48
N ASN A 119 9.32 -1.38 -15.81
CA ASN A 119 8.92 -1.80 -14.45
C ASN A 119 8.99 -0.69 -13.41
N LYS A 120 9.98 0.21 -13.52
CA LYS A 120 10.07 1.40 -12.67
C LYS A 120 8.80 2.27 -12.71
N TYR A 121 8.25 2.49 -13.90
CA TYR A 121 7.04 3.31 -14.05
C TYR A 121 5.82 2.59 -13.48
N MET A 122 5.70 1.29 -13.72
CA MET A 122 4.59 0.49 -13.19
C MET A 122 4.57 0.50 -11.65
N VAL A 123 5.72 0.29 -11.01
CA VAL A 123 5.86 0.39 -9.55
C VAL A 123 5.52 1.80 -9.06
N THR A 124 6.07 2.82 -9.69
CA THR A 124 5.91 4.21 -9.25
C THR A 124 4.46 4.68 -9.37
N PHE A 125 3.86 4.55 -10.55
CA PHE A 125 2.47 4.94 -10.76
C PHE A 125 1.51 4.05 -9.98
N GLY A 126 1.79 2.75 -9.87
CA GLY A 126 1.02 1.83 -9.03
C GLY A 126 0.95 2.32 -7.58
N MET A 127 2.10 2.62 -6.96
CA MET A 127 2.14 3.11 -5.57
C MET A 127 1.54 4.52 -5.40
N MET A 128 1.71 5.41 -6.38
CA MET A 128 1.09 6.74 -6.33
C MET A 128 -0.44 6.67 -6.40
N LEU A 129 -0.99 5.81 -7.27
CA LEU A 129 -2.42 5.57 -7.36
C LEU A 129 -2.95 4.88 -6.09
N PHE A 130 -2.16 3.99 -5.48
CA PHE A 130 -2.50 3.40 -4.18
C PHE A 130 -2.66 4.49 -3.11
N LEU A 131 -1.70 5.43 -3.03
CA LEU A 131 -1.77 6.55 -2.11
C LEU A 131 -2.99 7.44 -2.37
N LEU A 132 -3.28 7.75 -3.64
CA LEU A 132 -4.45 8.56 -4.00
C LEU A 132 -5.76 7.85 -3.65
N CYS A 133 -5.83 6.53 -3.79
CA CYS A 133 -6.96 5.73 -3.32
C CYS A 133 -7.17 5.95 -1.81
N ASP A 134 -6.13 5.77 -1.00
CA ASP A 134 -6.25 5.89 0.46
C ASP A 134 -6.54 7.31 0.93
N ILE A 135 -6.03 8.34 0.24
CA ILE A 135 -6.43 9.73 0.51
C ILE A 135 -7.94 9.90 0.30
N ASN A 136 -8.52 9.27 -0.73
CA ASN A 136 -9.98 9.31 -0.94
C ASN A 136 -10.74 8.49 0.10
N VAL A 137 -10.20 7.34 0.56
CA VAL A 137 -10.77 6.59 1.70
C VAL A 137 -10.79 7.45 2.95
N ALA A 138 -9.68 8.12 3.27
CA ALA A 138 -9.57 9.01 4.42
C ALA A 138 -10.52 10.20 4.30
N LEU A 139 -10.56 10.86 3.13
CA LEU A 139 -11.43 12.01 2.89
C LEU A 139 -12.90 11.64 3.05
N ARG A 140 -13.35 10.51 2.48
CA ARG A 140 -14.72 9.99 2.63
C ARG A 140 -15.11 9.77 4.11
N ASN A 141 -14.20 9.25 4.92
CA ASN A 141 -14.46 9.01 6.34
C ASN A 141 -14.43 10.31 7.16
N VAL A 142 -13.49 11.21 6.89
CA VAL A 142 -13.40 12.50 7.58
C VAL A 142 -14.58 13.41 7.26
N THR A 143 -15.05 13.45 6.00
CA THR A 143 -16.22 14.27 5.64
C THR A 143 -17.49 13.82 6.34
N SER A 144 -17.59 12.54 6.73
CA SER A 144 -18.70 12.04 7.56
C SER A 144 -18.64 12.51 9.02
N LEU A 145 -17.46 12.95 9.49
CA LEU A 145 -17.22 13.39 10.86
C LEU A 145 -17.30 14.92 11.02
N ILE A 146 -17.12 15.68 9.95
CA ILE A 146 -17.10 17.15 10.00
C ILE A 146 -18.47 17.70 9.58
N SER A 147 -19.07 18.53 10.45
CA SER A 147 -20.28 19.32 10.18
C SER A 147 -20.01 20.51 9.24
N LEU A 148 -19.59 20.24 8.01
CA LEU A 148 -19.47 21.24 6.93
C LEU A 148 -20.84 21.46 6.24
N PRO A 149 -21.01 22.54 5.45
CA PRO A 149 -22.24 22.76 4.70
C PRO A 149 -22.64 21.55 3.84
N ASP A 150 -23.91 21.13 3.93
CA ASP A 150 -24.42 19.85 3.39
C ASP A 150 -24.11 19.61 1.90
N SER A 151 -24.02 20.68 1.10
CA SER A 151 -23.72 20.56 -0.33
C SER A 151 -22.27 20.16 -0.60
N PHE A 152 -21.29 20.73 0.13
CA PHE A 152 -19.88 20.43 -0.05
C PHE A 152 -19.52 19.05 0.51
N THR A 153 -20.10 18.66 1.65
CA THR A 153 -19.91 17.32 2.24
C THR A 153 -20.46 16.22 1.32
N THR A 154 -21.64 16.42 0.74
CA THR A 154 -22.27 15.45 -0.16
C THR A 154 -21.44 15.25 -1.44
N ILE A 155 -21.01 16.35 -2.08
CA ILE A 155 -20.20 16.27 -3.31
C ILE A 155 -18.86 15.59 -3.03
N THR A 156 -18.16 15.99 -1.97
CA THR A 156 -16.86 15.40 -1.62
C THR A 156 -16.98 13.93 -1.25
N TYR A 157 -18.01 13.54 -0.49
CA TYR A 157 -18.29 12.13 -0.17
C TYR A 157 -18.51 11.28 -1.42
N GLN A 158 -19.39 11.73 -2.33
CA GLN A 158 -19.72 10.99 -3.56
C GLN A 158 -18.52 10.87 -4.50
N LEU A 159 -17.78 11.98 -4.67
CA LEU A 159 -16.58 12.02 -5.50
C LEU A 159 -15.52 11.06 -4.94
N SER A 160 -15.20 11.18 -3.65
CA SER A 160 -14.22 10.30 -3.00
C SER A 160 -14.64 8.85 -3.06
N SER A 161 -15.92 8.52 -2.84
CA SER A 161 -16.40 7.14 -2.93
C SER A 161 -16.19 6.53 -4.32
N SER A 162 -16.36 7.33 -5.38
CA SER A 162 -16.14 6.87 -6.76
C SER A 162 -14.64 6.76 -7.08
N LEU A 163 -13.86 7.74 -6.63
CA LEU A 163 -12.42 7.82 -6.90
C LEU A 163 -11.61 6.71 -6.21
N ILE A 164 -12.08 6.15 -5.09
CA ILE A 164 -11.44 5.00 -4.44
C ILE A 164 -11.22 3.87 -5.46
N PHE A 165 -12.27 3.38 -6.11
CA PHE A 165 -12.14 2.26 -7.06
C PHE A 165 -11.40 2.65 -8.34
N VAL A 166 -11.58 3.89 -8.81
CA VAL A 166 -10.90 4.43 -9.99
C VAL A 166 -9.38 4.45 -9.81
N PHE A 167 -8.88 4.73 -8.62
CA PHE A 167 -7.44 4.67 -8.34
C PHE A 167 -6.97 3.29 -7.89
N TYR A 168 -7.82 2.56 -7.17
CA TYR A 168 -7.47 1.26 -6.60
C TYR A 168 -7.20 0.18 -7.66
N LEU A 169 -8.14 -0.03 -8.59
CA LEU A 169 -8.01 -1.11 -9.57
C LEU A 169 -6.80 -0.93 -10.51
N PRO A 170 -6.57 0.27 -11.09
CA PRO A 170 -5.38 0.49 -11.90
C PRO A 170 -4.08 0.39 -11.10
N SER A 171 -4.10 0.79 -9.81
CA SER A 171 -2.96 0.59 -8.92
C SER A 171 -2.59 -0.89 -8.80
N GLN A 172 -3.54 -1.76 -8.46
CA GLN A 172 -3.28 -3.19 -8.32
C GLN A 172 -2.80 -3.82 -9.63
N LEU A 173 -3.40 -3.40 -10.77
CA LEU A 173 -2.99 -3.87 -12.08
C LEU A 173 -1.53 -3.50 -12.39
N LEU A 174 -1.14 -2.25 -12.19
CA LEU A 174 0.23 -1.80 -12.44
C LEU A 174 1.24 -2.49 -11.51
N LEU A 175 0.90 -2.65 -10.23
CA LEU A 175 1.76 -3.35 -9.28
C LEU A 175 1.92 -4.82 -9.67
N ALA A 176 0.85 -5.51 -10.11
CA ALA A 176 0.93 -6.89 -10.59
C ALA A 176 1.78 -7.03 -11.86
N LEU A 177 1.61 -6.12 -12.83
CA LEU A 177 2.38 -6.10 -14.08
C LEU A 177 3.85 -5.70 -13.88
N SER A 178 4.17 -5.01 -12.78
CA SER A 178 5.56 -4.61 -12.50
C SER A 178 6.53 -5.78 -12.28
N GLY A 179 6.00 -6.99 -12.06
CA GLY A 179 6.80 -8.21 -11.92
C GLY A 179 7.09 -8.92 -13.22
N THR A 180 6.57 -8.48 -14.37
CA THR A 180 6.86 -9.14 -15.64
C THR A 180 8.17 -8.63 -16.25
N ASP A 181 8.86 -9.51 -16.94
CA ASP A 181 10.02 -9.14 -17.74
C ASP A 181 9.55 -8.66 -19.11
N TRP A 182 9.61 -7.35 -19.35
CA TRP A 182 9.24 -6.76 -20.63
C TRP A 182 10.42 -6.75 -21.63
N GLY A 183 11.57 -7.33 -21.27
CA GLY A 183 12.82 -7.31 -22.02
C GLY A 183 13.01 -8.46 -23.02
N GLN A 184 12.04 -9.35 -23.21
CA GLN A 184 12.10 -10.36 -24.28
C GLN A 184 10.81 -10.32 -25.12
N SER A 185 10.87 -9.56 -26.22
CA SER A 185 10.08 -9.94 -27.40
C SER A 185 10.55 -11.33 -27.84
N PRO A 186 9.69 -12.33 -28.04
CA PRO A 186 10.08 -13.64 -28.57
C PRO A 186 10.42 -13.61 -30.07
N ILE A 187 10.73 -12.46 -30.66
CA ILE A 187 11.03 -12.34 -32.10
C ILE A 187 12.54 -12.21 -32.30
N LYS A 188 13.28 -13.29 -32.01
CA LYS A 188 14.59 -13.60 -32.61
C LYS A 188 14.81 -15.10 -32.63
N SER A 189 14.01 -15.81 -33.42
CA SER A 189 14.42 -17.10 -33.97
C SER A 189 13.78 -17.28 -35.33
N GLN A 190 14.62 -17.50 -36.33
CA GLN A 190 14.34 -17.83 -37.73
C GLN A 190 14.03 -16.64 -38.64
N PHE A 191 15.08 -15.97 -39.13
CA PHE A 191 15.49 -15.97 -40.55
C PHE A 191 16.97 -15.60 -40.63
#